data_AF-A0A2H0XSQ4-F1
#
_entry.id   AF-A0A2H0XSQ4-F1
#
_cell.length_a   1.000
_cell.length_b   1.000
_cell.length_c   1.000
_cell.angle_alpha   90.00
_cell.angle_beta   90.00
_cell.angle_gamma   90.00
#
_symmetry.space_group_name_H-M   'P 1'
#
loop_
_entity.id
_entity.type
_entity.pdbx_description
1 polymer ?
#
loop_
_entity_poly.entity_id
_entity_poly.type
_entity_poly.pdbx_seq_one_letter_code
_entity_poly.pdbx_strand_id
1 'polypeptide(L)' 'TTILGLLPLAINWGEGGDMLQPMAIAVIGGLFFSLFVTLLLLPNLYYIFESDKKL' A
#
# COMPACT_ATOMS: atom_id res chain seq x y z
N THR A 1 -5.00 9.66 -1.28
CA THR A 1 -5.96 10.21 -0.30
C THR A 1 -5.92 9.44 1.02
N THR A 2 -5.87 8.10 1.01
CA THR A 2 -5.83 7.27 2.23
C THR A 2 -4.66 7.58 3.18
N ILE A 3 -3.43 7.71 2.65
CA ILE A 3 -2.24 8.03 3.47
C ILE A 3 -2.40 9.38 4.19
N LEU A 4 -2.97 10.39 3.52
CA LEU A 4 -3.19 11.71 4.11
C LEU A 4 -4.26 11.68 5.22
N GLY A 5 -5.29 10.83 5.09
CA GLY A 5 -6.31 10.67 6.12
C GLY A 5 -5.84 9.89 7.36
N LEU A 6 -4.85 9.01 7.20
CA LEU A 6 -4.23 8.25 8.30
C LEU A 6 -3.02 8.96 8.92
N LEU A 7 -2.51 10.00 8.27
CA LEU A 7 -1.35 10.77 8.73
C LEU A 7 -1.47 11.29 10.16
N PRO A 8 -2.57 11.95 10.59
CA PRO A 8 -2.70 12.42 11.98
C PRO A 8 -2.73 11.27 12.99
N LEU A 9 -3.35 10.12 12.65
CA LEU A 9 -3.34 8.93 13.50
C LEU A 9 -1.96 8.30 13.62
N ALA A 10 -1.18 8.28 12.53
CA ALA A 10 0.17 7.71 12.51
C ALA A 10 1.17 8.50 13.38
N ILE A 11 0.98 9.82 13.50
CA ILE A 11 1.78 10.68 14.37
C ILE A 11 1.14 10.89 15.76
N ASN A 12 0.11 10.11 16.10
CA ASN A 12 -0.62 10.17 17.38
C ASN A 12 -1.21 11.55 17.71
N TRP A 13 -1.66 12.28 16.69
CA TRP A 13 -2.25 13.61 16.83
C TRP A 13 -3.74 13.50 17.09
N GLY A 14 -4.11 13.17 18.32
CA GLY A 14 -5.51 13.06 18.77
C GLY A 14 -5.67 12.12 19.96
N GLU A 15 -6.79 12.23 20.68
CA GLU A 15 -7.11 11.34 21.79
C GLU A 15 -7.41 9.91 21.31
N GLY A 16 -6.85 8.90 21.99
CA GLY A 16 -7.05 7.48 21.66
C GLY A 16 -6.15 6.93 20.54
N GLY A 17 -5.16 7.70 20.09
CA GLY A 17 -4.26 7.29 19.02
C GLY A 17 -3.30 6.16 19.39
N ASP A 18 -3.03 5.88 20.67
CA ASP A 18 -2.09 4.82 21.08
C ASP A 18 -2.45 3.41 20.56
N MET A 19 -3.74 3.10 20.45
CA MET A 19 -4.19 1.80 19.92
C MET A 19 -4.24 1.79 18.38
N LEU A 20 -4.56 2.93 17.76
CA LEU A 20 -4.78 3.04 16.32
C LEU A 20 -3.53 3.42 15.53
N GLN A 21 -2.54 4.01 16.20
CA GLN A 21 -1.25 4.39 15.65
C GLN A 21 -0.50 3.20 15.02
N PRO A 22 -0.31 2.05 15.68
CA PRO A 22 0.37 0.91 15.06
C PRO A 22 -0.39 0.37 13.84
N MET A 23 -1.71 0.39 13.87
CA MET A 23 -2.54 0.01 12.72
C MET A 23 -2.37 1.00 11.55
N ALA A 24 -2.39 2.32 11.83
CA ALA A 24 -2.21 3.36 10.82
C ALA A 24 -0.83 3.27 10.14
N ILE A 25 0.24 3.05 10.93
CA ILE A 25 1.60 2.86 10.41
C ILE A 25 1.68 1.62 9.52
N ALA A 26 1.10 0.49 9.96
CA ALA A 26 1.08 -0.75 9.17
C ALA A 26 0.36 -0.56 7.83
N VAL A 27 -0.78 0.14 7.82
CA VAL A 27 -1.54 0.41 6.59
C VAL A 27 -0.76 1.33 5.65
N ILE A 28 -0.15 2.42 6.16
CA ILE A 28 0.65 3.33 5.33
C ILE A 28 1.84 2.58 4.70
N GLY A 29 2.56 1.77 5.48
CA GLY A 29 3.66 0.94 4.97
C GLY A 29 3.20 -0.08 3.94
N GLY A 30 2.10 -0.78 4.19
CA GLY A 30 1.52 -1.76 3.27
C GLY A 30 1.06 -1.12 1.95
N LEU A 31 0.49 0.08 1.99
CA LEU A 31 0.12 0.83 0.79
C LEU A 31 1.36 1.30 0.03
N PHE A 32 2.40 1.75 0.73
CA PHE A 32 3.64 2.15 0.07
C PHE A 32 4.30 0.96 -0.63
N PHE A 33 4.37 -0.18 0.06
CA PHE A 33 4.89 -1.42 -0.50
C PHE A 33 4.05 -1.93 -1.68
N SER A 34 2.72 -1.86 -1.60
CA SER A 34 1.83 -2.30 -2.68
C SER A 34 1.99 -1.46 -3.95
N LEU A 35 2.37 -0.19 -3.84
CA LEU A 35 2.68 0.64 -5.01
C LEU A 35 3.93 0.13 -5.75
N PHE A 36 5.01 -0.19 -5.04
CA PHE A 36 6.21 -0.78 -5.65
C PHE A 36 5.92 -2.15 -6.24
N VAL A 37 5.24 -2.99 -5.46
CA VAL A 37 4.87 -4.33 -5.88
C VAL A 37 3.99 -4.27 -7.12
N THR A 38 3.01 -3.36 -7.20
CA THR A 38 2.17 -3.20 -8.38
C THR A 38 2.98 -2.73 -9.59
N LEU A 39 3.84 -1.73 -9.43
CA LEU A 39 4.70 -1.24 -10.51
C LEU A 39 5.61 -2.35 -11.09
N LEU A 40 6.06 -3.29 -10.26
CA LEU A 40 6.89 -4.41 -10.69
C LEU A 40 6.08 -5.63 -11.15
N LEU A 41 5.00 -6.01 -10.45
CA LEU A 41 4.17 -7.15 -10.80
C LEU A 41 3.40 -6.92 -12.08
N LEU A 42 2.82 -5.74 -12.28
CA LEU A 42 1.98 -5.46 -13.44
C LEU A 42 2.69 -5.69 -14.79
N PRO A 43 3.92 -5.19 -15.05
CA PRO A 43 4.61 -5.47 -16.31
C PRO A 43 5.01 -6.94 -16.45
N ASN A 44 5.45 -7.58 -15.35
CA ASN A 44 5.79 -9.00 -15.36
C ASN A 44 4.57 -9.88 -15.68
N LEU A 45 3.44 -9.55 -15.05
CA LEU A 45 2.18 -10.23 -15.29
C LEU A 45 1.70 -10.00 -16.73
N TYR A 46 1.79 -8.77 -17.22
CA TYR A 46 1.46 -8.46 -18.62
C TYR A 46 2.31 -9.28 -19.60
N TYR A 47 3.62 -9.35 -19.38
CA TYR A 47 4.52 -10.12 -20.24
C TYR A 47 4.18 -11.62 -20.26
N ILE A 48 3.84 -12.20 -19.10
CA ILE A 48 3.45 -13.61 -19.00
C ILE A 48 2.14 -13.86 -19.73
N PHE A 49 1.10 -13.06 -19.46
CA PHE A 49 -0.21 -13.22 -20.09
C PHE A 49 -0.21 -12.93 -21.60
N GLU A 50 0.61 -12.00 -22.08
CA GLU A 50 0.82 -11.74 -23.51
C GLU A 50 1.57 -12.91 -24.18
N SER A 51 2.54 -13.51 -23.49
CA SER A 51 3.28 -14.66 -24.01
C SER A 51 2.42 -15.92 -24.12
N ASP A 52 1.49 -16.13 -23.19
CA ASP A 52 0.52 -17.25 -23.23
C ASP A 52 -0.49 -17.13 -24.40
N LYS A 53 -0.78 -15.91 -24.87
CA LYS A 53 -1.70 -15.68 -26.00
C LYS A 53 -1.09 -15.94 -27.38
N LYS A 54 0.21 -16.24 -27.47
CA LYS A 54 0.92 -16.55 -28.73
C LYS A 54 0.95 -18.04 -29.09
N LEU A 55 0.22 -18.89 -28.37
CA LEU A 55 -0.05 -20.30 -28.72
C LEU A 55 -1.44 -20.46 -29.33
#